data_AF-A0A521M893-F1
#
_entry.id   AF-A0A521M893-F1
#
_cell.length_a   1.000
_cell.length_b   1.000
_cell.length_c   1.000
_cell.angle_alpha   90.00
_cell.angle_beta   90.00
_cell.angle_gamma   90.00
#
_symmetry.space_group_name_H-M   'P 1'
#
loop_
_entity.id
_entity.type
_entity.pdbx_description
1 polymer ?
#
loop_
_entity_poly.entity_id
_entity_poly.type
_entity_poly.pdbx_seq_one_letter_code
_entity_poly.pdbx_strand_id
1 'polypeptide(L)'
;MLSRLHRKAEALDQACLRAQGHPHDYAIRQELLNALEWDASFHPEHASPVIREVFREVHDHSTDLLIRIRSVDDPAVAPLPIAEIPSLRQRLAKLVHVLATRERKPS
;
A
#
# COMPACT_ATOMS: atom_id res chain seq x y z
N MET A 1 -8.43 11.02 -10.95
CA MET A 1 -7.15 10.73 -10.26
C MET A 1 -7.36 10.12 -8.87
N LEU A 2 -8.14 10.77 -7.98
CA LEU A 2 -8.40 10.26 -6.62
C LEU A 2 -9.12 8.89 -6.59
N SER A 3 -10.06 8.62 -7.49
CA SER A 3 -10.71 7.29 -7.58
C SER A 3 -9.77 6.20 -8.12
N ARG A 4 -8.64 6.55 -8.77
CA ARG A 4 -7.57 5.60 -9.10
C ARG A 4 -6.70 5.33 -7.87
N LEU A 5 -6.40 6.38 -7.09
CA LEU A 5 -5.65 6.26 -5.85
C LEU A 5 -6.42 5.43 -4.80
N HIS A 6 -7.74 5.63 -4.70
CA HIS A 6 -8.61 4.85 -3.82
C HIS A 6 -8.54 3.35 -4.14
N ARG A 7 -8.80 2.98 -5.41
CA ARG A 7 -8.69 1.60 -5.88
C ARG A 7 -7.31 0.99 -5.68
N LYS A 8 -6.25 1.79 -5.88
CA LYS A 8 -4.87 1.35 -5.64
C LYS A 8 -4.61 1.06 -4.16
N ALA A 9 -5.09 1.92 -3.26
CA ALA A 9 -4.97 1.72 -1.82
C ALA A 9 -5.74 0.48 -1.34
N GLU A 10 -6.96 0.26 -1.85
CA GLU A 10 -7.75 -0.95 -1.56
C GLU A 10 -7.05 -2.22 -2.07
N ALA A 11 -6.54 -2.21 -3.31
CA ALA A 11 -5.82 -3.35 -3.87
C ALA A 11 -4.56 -3.70 -3.06
N LEU A 12 -3.82 -2.69 -2.60
CA LEU A 12 -2.66 -2.91 -1.75
C LEU A 12 -3.05 -3.43 -0.35
N ASP A 13 -4.15 -2.96 0.25
CA ASP A 13 -4.63 -3.51 1.53
C ASP A 13 -5.00 -5.00 1.40
N GLN A 14 -5.64 -5.38 0.29
CA GLN A 14 -6.00 -6.78 0.02
C GLN A 14 -4.76 -7.67 -0.20
N ALA A 15 -3.75 -7.18 -0.91
CA ALA A 15 -2.48 -7.89 -1.07
C ALA A 15 -1.75 -8.06 0.27
N CYS A 16 -1.77 -7.03 1.11
CA CYS A 16 -1.23 -7.08 2.48
C CYS A 16 -1.95 -8.13 3.34
N LEU A 17 -3.29 -8.18 3.29
CA LEU A 17 -4.08 -9.16 4.02
C LEU A 17 -3.75 -10.60 3.59
N ARG A 18 -3.65 -10.86 2.28
CA ARG A 18 -3.27 -12.18 1.77
C ARG A 18 -1.85 -12.56 2.16
N ALA A 19 -0.91 -11.64 2.09
CA ALA A 19 0.48 -11.84 2.52
C ALA A 19 0.61 -12.18 4.01
N GLN A 20 -0.26 -11.63 4.87
CA GLN A 20 -0.32 -12.00 6.29
C GLN A 20 -0.75 -13.46 6.50
N GLY A 21 -1.70 -13.95 5.70
CA GLY A 21 -2.18 -15.34 5.78
C GLY A 21 -1.23 -16.35 5.14
N HIS A 22 -0.41 -15.92 4.17
CA HIS A 22 0.42 -16.80 3.36
C HIS A 22 1.87 -16.28 3.22
N PRO A 23 2.63 -16.17 4.32
CA PRO A 23 3.95 -15.53 4.31
C PRO A 23 5.04 -16.29 3.54
N HIS A 24 4.83 -17.57 3.26
CA HIS A 24 5.75 -18.43 2.50
C HIS A 24 5.30 -18.66 1.04
N ASP A 25 4.15 -18.12 0.65
CA ASP A 25 3.63 -18.34 -0.70
C ASP A 25 4.30 -17.37 -1.68
N TYR A 26 5.00 -17.94 -2.66
CA TYR A 26 5.72 -17.17 -3.66
C TYR A 26 4.79 -16.36 -4.58
N ALA A 27 3.62 -16.89 -4.95
CA ALA A 27 2.67 -16.18 -5.79
C ALA A 27 2.09 -14.97 -5.03
N ILE A 28 1.79 -15.13 -3.74
CA ILE A 28 1.33 -14.02 -2.89
C ILE A 28 2.44 -12.99 -2.67
N ARG A 29 3.70 -13.41 -2.53
CA ARG A 29 4.86 -12.49 -2.51
C ARG A 29 4.93 -11.65 -3.78
N GLN A 30 4.82 -12.26 -4.96
CA GLN A 30 4.83 -11.53 -6.24
C GLN A 30 3.63 -10.59 -6.36
N GLU A 31 2.45 -11.03 -5.91
CA GLU A 31 1.28 -10.17 -5.85
C GLU A 31 1.52 -8.94 -4.98
N LEU A 32 2.07 -9.12 -3.77
CA LEU A 32 2.40 -8.02 -2.87
C LEU A 32 3.45 -7.08 -3.47
N LEU A 33 4.50 -7.63 -4.09
CA LEU A 33 5.53 -6.82 -4.77
C LEU A 33 4.91 -5.92 -5.85
N ASN A 34 4.06 -6.47 -6.71
CA ASN A 34 3.36 -5.71 -7.74
C ASN A 34 2.39 -4.67 -7.12
N ALA A 35 1.75 -5.02 -6.01
CA ALA A 35 0.86 -4.12 -5.29
C ALA A 35 1.61 -2.97 -4.58
N LEU A 36 2.87 -3.15 -4.20
CA LEU A 36 3.69 -2.11 -3.57
C LEU A 36 4.25 -1.10 -4.58
N GLU A 37 4.24 -1.41 -5.87
CA GLU A 37 4.68 -0.49 -6.91
C GLU A 37 3.66 0.63 -7.12
N TRP A 38 4.10 1.87 -6.92
CA TRP A 38 3.29 3.07 -7.16
C TRP A 38 3.62 3.66 -8.54
N ASP A 39 2.58 3.94 -9.32
CA ASP A 39 2.70 4.61 -10.61
C ASP A 39 3.09 6.09 -10.40
N ALA A 40 4.04 6.58 -11.18
CA ALA A 40 4.50 7.97 -11.12
C ALA A 40 3.35 8.99 -11.29
N SER A 41 2.27 8.61 -11.97
CA SER A 41 1.07 9.46 -12.18
C SER A 41 0.24 9.74 -10.91
N PHE A 42 0.55 9.12 -9.77
CA PHE A 42 -0.10 9.46 -8.50
C PHE A 42 0.48 10.73 -7.88
N HIS A 43 0.05 11.91 -8.36
CA HIS A 43 0.43 13.21 -7.82
C HIS A 43 -0.68 13.84 -6.96
N PRO A 44 -0.73 13.62 -5.63
CA PRO A 44 -1.75 14.23 -4.77
C PRO A 44 -1.51 15.74 -4.54
N GLU A 45 -0.68 16.41 -5.32
CA GLU A 45 -0.26 17.81 -5.12
C GLU A 45 -1.44 18.80 -5.04
N HIS A 46 -2.51 18.53 -5.79
CA HIS A 46 -3.77 19.28 -5.78
C HIS A 46 -4.78 18.82 -4.71
N ALA A 47 -4.47 17.77 -3.93
CA ALA A 47 -5.33 17.26 -2.86
C ALA A 47 -5.18 18.08 -1.55
N SER A 48 -6.03 17.82 -0.54
CA SER A 48 -5.87 18.45 0.78
C SER A 48 -4.47 18.18 1.34
N PRO A 49 -3.97 19.09 2.21
CA PRO A 49 -2.81 18.80 3.06
C PRO A 49 -2.89 17.42 3.73
N VAL A 50 -4.06 17.06 4.28
CA VAL A 50 -4.30 15.76 4.93
C VAL A 50 -4.12 14.58 3.96
N ILE A 51 -4.68 14.64 2.75
CA ILE A 51 -4.52 13.55 1.77
C ILE A 51 -3.06 13.43 1.34
N ARG A 52 -2.37 14.57 1.15
CA ARG A 52 -0.95 14.58 0.77
C ARG A 52 -0.08 13.95 1.84
N GLU A 53 -0.30 14.31 3.10
CA GLU A 53 0.43 13.77 4.24
C GLU A 53 0.22 12.26 4.37
N VAL A 54 -1.04 11.81 4.38
CA VAL A 54 -1.37 10.38 4.51
C VAL A 54 -0.90 9.58 3.31
N PHE A 55 -1.00 10.11 2.10
CA PHE A 55 -0.44 9.47 0.91
C PHE A 55 1.07 9.29 1.04
N ARG A 56 1.80 10.32 1.47
CA ARG A 56 3.25 10.23 1.69
C ARG A 56 3.59 9.17 2.72
N GLU A 57 2.90 9.12 3.86
CA GLU A 57 3.08 8.08 4.88
C GLU A 57 2.93 6.67 4.29
N VAL A 58 1.87 6.45 3.50
CA VAL A 58 1.60 5.16 2.83
C VAL A 58 2.68 4.84 1.80
N HIS A 59 3.04 5.81 0.95
CA HIS A 59 4.02 5.65 -0.10
C HIS A 59 5.40 5.29 0.46
N ASP A 60 5.85 6.00 1.50
CA ASP A 60 7.15 5.79 2.13
C ASP A 60 7.21 4.40 2.78
N HIS A 61 6.17 3.99 3.51
CA HIS A 61 6.11 2.65 4.10
C HIS A 61 6.01 1.54 3.05
N SER A 62 5.29 1.78 1.95
CA SER A 62 5.22 0.84 0.84
C SER A 62 6.59 0.64 0.21
N THR A 63 7.32 1.73 0.03
CA THR A 63 8.66 1.71 -0.56
C THR A 63 9.67 1.01 0.35
N ASP A 64 9.64 1.30 1.65
CA ASP A 64 10.49 0.60 2.63
C ASP A 64 10.21 -0.91 2.65
N LEU A 65 8.93 -1.29 2.68
CA LEU A 65 8.53 -2.70 2.63
C LEU A 65 8.97 -3.37 1.32
N LEU A 66 8.82 -2.69 0.18
CA LEU A 66 9.26 -3.17 -1.12
C LEU A 66 10.76 -3.46 -1.13
N ILE A 67 11.56 -2.52 -0.61
CA ILE A 67 13.01 -2.68 -0.49
C ILE A 67 13.33 -3.88 0.39
N ARG A 68 12.74 -3.98 1.58
CA ARG A 68 12.99 -5.11 2.49
C ARG A 68 12.65 -6.46 1.89
N ILE A 69 11.55 -6.57 1.14
CA ILE A 69 11.14 -7.82 0.48
C ILE A 69 12.11 -8.17 -0.66
N ARG A 70 12.61 -7.18 -1.40
CA ARG A 70 13.57 -7.36 -2.51
C ARG A 70 15.00 -7.63 -2.07
N SER A 71 15.41 -7.12 -0.91
CA SER A 71 16.77 -7.31 -0.35
C SER A 71 17.02 -8.69 0.25
N VAL A 72 16.07 -9.61 0.11
CA VAL A 72 16.19 -10.97 0.61
C VAL A 72 16.98 -11.82 -0.39
N ASP A 73 18.06 -12.46 0.08
CA ASP A 73 18.94 -13.30 -0.75
C ASP A 73 18.23 -14.48 -1.42
N ASP A 74 17.31 -15.14 -0.70
CA ASP A 74 16.49 -16.24 -1.25
C ASP A 74 14.98 -16.00 -1.03
N PRO A 75 14.27 -15.46 -2.04
CA PRO A 75 12.85 -15.16 -1.94
C PRO A 75 11.95 -16.41 -1.93
N ALA A 76 12.46 -17.58 -2.29
CA ALA A 76 11.70 -18.83 -2.29
C ALA A 76 11.60 -19.46 -0.88
N VAL A 77 12.56 -19.15 -0.01
CA VAL A 77 12.69 -19.79 1.31
C VAL A 77 12.41 -18.81 2.45
N ALA A 78 12.75 -17.54 2.27
CA ALA A 78 12.50 -16.53 3.28
C ALA A 78 10.99 -16.21 3.41
N PRO A 79 10.47 -16.04 4.63
CA PRO A 79 9.12 -15.53 4.84
C PRO A 79 9.04 -14.03 4.50
N LEU A 80 7.82 -13.56 4.23
CA LEU A 80 7.54 -12.12 4.17
C LEU A 80 7.73 -11.47 5.56
N PRO A 81 8.15 -10.20 5.63
CA PRO A 81 8.29 -9.45 6.90
C PRO A 81 6.91 -9.06 7.45
N ILE A 82 6.17 -10.05 7.95
CA ILE A 82 4.77 -9.91 8.40
C ILE A 82 4.58 -8.87 9.50
N ALA A 83 5.61 -8.56 10.27
CA ALA A 83 5.57 -7.56 11.34
C ALA A 83 5.29 -6.13 10.81
N GLU A 84 5.69 -5.84 9.57
CA GLU A 84 5.52 -4.51 8.97
C GLU A 84 4.14 -4.33 8.33
N ILE A 85 3.46 -5.43 7.99
CA ILE A 85 2.20 -5.40 7.24
C ILE A 85 1.07 -4.71 8.02
N PRO A 86 0.82 -4.98 9.33
CA PRO A 86 -0.25 -4.30 10.08
C PRO A 86 -0.12 -2.78 10.07
N SER A 87 1.12 -2.29 10.21
CA SER A 87 1.45 -0.86 10.21
C SER A 87 1.08 -0.20 8.88
N LEU A 88 1.40 -0.84 7.76
CA LEU A 88 1.02 -0.37 6.42
C LEU A 88 -0.50 -0.40 6.22
N ARG A 89 -1.18 -1.47 6.63
CA ARG A 89 -2.63 -1.61 6.51
C ARG A 89 -3.40 -0.53 7.28
N GLN A 90 -2.95 -0.17 8.49
CA GLN A 90 -3.56 0.92 9.25
C GLN A 90 -3.50 2.26 8.48
N ARG A 91 -2.37 2.55 7.83
CA ARG A 91 -2.19 3.77 7.03
C ARG A 91 -3.02 3.73 5.75
N LEU A 92 -3.13 2.57 5.10
CA LEU A 92 -4.01 2.38 3.94
C LEU A 92 -5.48 2.61 4.30
N ALA A 93 -5.94 2.08 5.42
CA ALA A 93 -7.29 2.33 5.92
C ALA A 93 -7.54 3.83 6.16
N LYS A 94 -6.57 4.54 6.75
CA LYS A 94 -6.63 6.01 6.90
C LYS A 94 -6.73 6.71 5.55
N LEU A 95 -5.92 6.30 4.56
CA LEU A 95 -5.94 6.87 3.20
C LEU A 95 -7.28 6.65 2.50
N VAL A 96 -7.79 5.42 2.51
CA VAL A 96 -9.10 5.04 1.97
C VAL A 96 -10.20 5.89 2.60
N HIS A 97 -10.17 6.03 3.92
CA HIS A 97 -11.17 6.83 4.65
C HIS A 97 -11.15 8.31 4.25
N VAL A 98 -9.97 8.95 4.18
CA VAL A 98 -9.87 10.38 3.81
C VAL A 98 -10.23 10.63 2.34
N LEU A 99 -10.03 9.64 1.46
CA LEU A 99 -10.45 9.70 0.06
C LEU A 99 -11.97 9.57 -0.06
N ALA A 100 -12.57 8.58 0.60
CA ALA A 100 -14.01 8.33 0.56
C ALA A 100 -14.84 9.48 1.17
N THR A 101 -14.35 10.07 2.26
CA THR A 101 -15.03 11.22 2.91
C THR A 101 -14.98 12.49 2.07
N ARG A 102 -13.99 12.63 1.17
CA ARG A 102 -13.92 13.73 0.21
C ARG A 102 -14.88 13.57 -0.96
N GLU A 103 -15.07 12.35 -1.47
CA GLU A 103 -16.03 12.09 -2.56
C GLU A 103 -17.48 12.38 -2.14
N ARG A 104 -17.78 12.34 -0.83
CA ARG A 104 -19.10 12.67 -0.28
C ARG A 104 -19.42 14.16 -0.14
N LYS A 105 -18.46 15.07 -0.35
CA LYS A 105 -18.71 16.51 -0.20
C LYS A 105 -19.30 17.03 -1.52
N PRO A 106 -20.62 17.30 -1.62
CA PRO A 106 -21.17 17.96 -2.80
C PRO A 106 -20.63 19.39 -2.80
N SER A 107 -20.16 19.86 -3.95
CA SER A 107 -20.01 21.29 -4.20
C SER A 107 -21.38 21.94 -4.33
#